data_AF-A0A3N4IGS3-F1
#
_entry.id   AF-A0A3N4IGS3-F1
#
_cell.length_a   1.000
_cell.length_b   1.000
_cell.length_c   1.000
_cell.angle_alpha   90.00
_cell.angle_beta   90.00
_cell.angle_gamma   90.00
#
_symmetry.space_group_name_H-M   'P 1'
#
loop_
_entity.id
_entity.type
_entity.pdbx_description
1 polymer ?
#
loop_
_entity_poly.entity_id
_entity_poly.type
_entity_poly.pdbx_seq_one_letter_code
_entity_poly.pdbx_strand_id
1 'polypeptide(L)'
;PTGKCSFYADCLEAKKKCGSSGYALDYGKKYCNKFENAKSKFTTSGQRWVTKTMTCLQKKLVPAVKGTSGWTTCDAIEKKAFASHSDCYVSSGLCDLDPKDWAQIFLTVGAGGMFGGIKNLVEVVQTADACFPLVMWIV
;
A
#
# COMPACT_ATOMS: atom_id res chain seq x y z
N PRO A 1 1.47 14.09 8.09
CA PRO A 1 2.30 13.35 9.08
C PRO A 1 2.31 11.86 8.70
N THR A 2 3.43 11.15 8.78
CA THR A 2 3.45 9.70 8.50
C THR A 2 2.78 8.91 9.62
N GLY A 3 2.22 7.73 9.31
CA GLY A 3 1.50 6.87 10.24
C GLY A 3 0.00 7.17 10.37
N LYS A 4 -0.56 8.04 9.51
CA LYS A 4 -2.00 8.39 9.48
C LYS A 4 -2.46 8.57 8.04
N CYS A 5 -3.70 8.22 7.73
CA CYS A 5 -4.24 8.41 6.37
C CYS A 5 -4.35 9.87 5.93
N SER A 6 -4.37 10.81 6.88
CA SER A 6 -4.36 12.25 6.57
C SER A 6 -3.08 12.70 5.85
N PHE A 7 -1.97 11.95 5.93
CA PHE A 7 -0.74 12.18 5.16
C PHE A 7 -1.01 12.50 3.69
N TYR A 8 -1.90 11.74 3.06
CA TYR A 8 -2.14 11.84 1.64
C TYR A 8 -2.79 13.17 1.25
N ALA A 9 -3.75 13.66 2.05
CA ALA A 9 -4.39 14.95 1.80
C ALA A 9 -3.51 16.12 2.29
N ASP A 10 -3.10 16.06 3.56
CA ASP A 10 -2.50 17.19 4.27
C ASP A 10 -1.03 17.43 3.88
N CYS A 11 -0.37 16.43 3.29
CA CYS A 11 1.06 16.53 2.94
C CYS A 11 1.30 16.32 1.44
N LEU A 12 0.91 15.16 0.90
CA LEU A 12 1.24 14.85 -0.49
C LEU A 12 0.42 15.71 -1.46
N GLU A 13 -0.91 15.70 -1.31
CA GLU A 13 -1.79 16.47 -2.18
C GLU A 13 -1.64 17.98 -1.95
N ALA A 14 -1.56 18.44 -0.69
CA ALA A 14 -1.31 19.84 -0.38
C ALA A 14 -0.05 20.41 -1.10
N LYS A 15 1.00 19.58 -1.25
CA LYS A 15 2.24 19.98 -1.93
C LYS A 15 2.20 19.81 -3.45
N LYS A 16 1.59 18.73 -3.95
CA LYS A 16 1.70 18.31 -5.36
C LYS A 16 0.49 18.69 -6.20
N LYS A 17 -0.67 18.88 -5.58
CA LYS A 17 -1.90 19.38 -6.20
C LYS A 17 -2.28 18.59 -7.46
N CYS A 18 -2.28 17.28 -7.36
CA CYS A 18 -2.61 16.39 -8.48
C CYS A 18 -4.12 16.23 -8.71
N GLY A 19 -4.94 16.81 -7.83
CA GLY A 19 -6.39 16.81 -7.95
C GLY A 19 -7.03 15.53 -7.40
N SER A 20 -8.36 15.49 -7.47
CA SER A 20 -9.17 14.39 -6.93
C SER A 20 -8.90 13.04 -7.58
N SER A 21 -8.46 13.02 -8.84
CA SER A 21 -8.07 11.81 -9.58
C SER A 21 -6.59 11.44 -9.40
N GLY A 22 -5.80 12.26 -8.69
CA GLY A 22 -4.39 11.99 -8.45
C GLY A 22 -4.19 10.87 -7.42
N TYR A 23 -3.05 10.18 -7.51
CA TYR A 23 -2.70 9.04 -6.65
C TYR A 23 -2.98 9.28 -5.15
N ALA A 24 -2.64 10.47 -4.64
CA ALA A 24 -2.79 10.78 -3.22
C ALA A 24 -4.25 10.61 -2.74
N LEU A 25 -5.22 11.15 -3.48
CA LEU A 25 -6.62 11.15 -3.07
C LEU A 25 -7.38 9.92 -3.57
N ASP A 26 -7.26 9.58 -4.85
CA ASP A 26 -8.06 8.50 -5.45
C ASP A 26 -7.55 7.10 -5.08
N TYR A 27 -6.27 6.97 -4.72
CA TYR A 27 -5.69 5.68 -4.34
C TYR A 27 -5.19 5.67 -2.89
N GLY A 28 -4.17 6.46 -2.58
CA GLY A 28 -3.45 6.43 -1.31
C GLY A 28 -4.37 6.61 -0.09
N LYS A 29 -5.10 7.72 -0.04
CA LYS A 29 -6.05 8.02 1.05
C LYS A 29 -7.18 6.99 1.11
N LYS A 30 -7.76 6.66 -0.04
CA LYS A 30 -8.87 5.70 -0.17
C LYS A 30 -8.54 4.34 0.42
N TYR A 31 -7.41 3.73 0.00
CA TYR A 31 -7.01 2.41 0.52
C TYR A 31 -6.48 2.47 1.94
N CYS A 32 -5.75 3.54 2.30
CA CYS A 32 -5.33 3.73 3.67
C CYS A 32 -6.53 3.70 4.63
N ASN A 33 -7.60 4.46 4.33
CA ASN A 33 -8.80 4.48 5.17
C ASN A 33 -9.48 3.10 5.22
N LYS A 34 -9.53 2.37 4.11
CA LYS A 34 -10.07 1.00 4.09
C LYS A 34 -9.31 0.08 5.05
N PHE A 35 -7.98 0.13 5.03
CA PHE A 35 -7.14 -0.66 5.94
C PHE A 35 -7.21 -0.19 7.39
N GLU A 36 -7.28 1.11 7.67
CA GLU A 36 -7.52 1.62 9.04
C GLU A 36 -8.86 1.13 9.59
N ASN A 37 -9.94 1.21 8.79
CA ASN A 37 -11.27 0.77 9.20
C ASN A 37 -11.37 -0.75 9.37
N ALA A 38 -10.61 -1.53 8.59
CA ALA A 38 -10.58 -2.98 8.68
C ALA A 38 -9.57 -3.49 9.73
N LYS A 39 -8.74 -2.62 10.31
CA LYS A 39 -7.59 -3.01 11.13
C LYS A 39 -7.94 -3.98 12.27
N SER A 40 -9.05 -3.76 12.96
CA SER A 40 -9.50 -4.64 14.05
C SER A 40 -9.90 -6.06 13.62
N LYS A 41 -10.10 -6.30 12.31
CA LYS A 41 -10.43 -7.62 11.75
C LYS A 41 -9.19 -8.49 11.50
N PHE A 42 -8.02 -7.88 11.46
CA PHE A 42 -6.74 -8.56 11.35
C PHE A 42 -6.32 -9.18 12.68
N THR A 43 -5.48 -10.22 12.60
CA THR A 43 -4.74 -10.74 13.77
C THR A 43 -3.81 -9.65 14.34
N THR A 44 -3.21 -9.91 15.51
CA THR A 44 -2.20 -9.00 16.06
C THR A 44 -0.99 -8.85 15.11
N SER A 45 -0.62 -9.91 14.37
CA SER A 45 0.39 -9.89 13.30
C SER A 45 -0.04 -8.94 12.17
N GLY A 46 -1.24 -9.15 11.64
CA GLY A 46 -1.79 -8.35 10.55
C GLY A 46 -1.96 -6.88 10.91
N GLN A 47 -2.37 -6.56 12.14
CA GLN A 47 -2.47 -5.17 12.61
C GLN A 47 -1.12 -4.45 12.63
N ARG A 48 -0.06 -5.16 13.03
CA ARG A 48 1.31 -4.64 12.96
C ARG A 48 1.73 -4.45 11.51
N TRP A 49 1.44 -5.42 10.64
CA TRP A 49 1.74 -5.33 9.21
C TRP A 49 1.05 -4.12 8.56
N VAL A 50 -0.26 -3.92 8.77
CA VAL A 50 -1.01 -2.75 8.27
C VAL A 50 -0.34 -1.45 8.67
N THR A 51 0.07 -1.33 9.95
CA THR A 51 0.72 -0.12 10.48
C THR A 51 2.10 0.12 9.86
N LYS A 52 2.92 -0.94 9.77
CA LYS A 52 4.27 -0.90 9.19
C LYS A 52 4.22 -0.55 7.71
N THR A 53 3.36 -1.23 6.95
CA THR A 53 3.15 -1.03 5.52
C THR A 53 2.71 0.40 5.23
N MET A 54 1.66 0.90 5.91
CA MET A 54 1.20 2.28 5.76
C MET A 54 2.34 3.28 5.99
N THR A 55 3.08 3.10 7.08
CA THR A 55 4.16 4.00 7.45
C THR A 55 5.30 3.95 6.43
N CYS A 56 5.66 2.77 5.93
CA CYS A 56 6.68 2.58 4.90
C CYS A 56 6.30 3.31 3.61
N LEU A 57 5.09 3.06 3.09
CA LEU A 57 4.58 3.69 1.86
C LEU A 57 4.62 5.21 1.94
N GLN A 58 4.17 5.77 3.06
CA GLN A 58 4.17 7.22 3.27
C GLN A 58 5.58 7.78 3.36
N LYS A 59 6.51 7.08 4.04
CA LYS A 59 7.92 7.48 4.11
C LYS A 59 8.58 7.51 2.74
N LYS A 60 8.28 6.57 1.85
CA LYS A 60 8.78 6.56 0.46
C LYS A 60 8.32 7.79 -0.34
N LEU A 61 7.23 8.43 0.08
CA LEU A 61 6.68 9.63 -0.55
C LEU A 61 7.11 10.95 0.12
N VAL A 62 7.74 10.91 1.29
CA VAL A 62 8.26 12.11 1.98
C VAL A 62 9.21 12.95 1.11
N PRO A 63 10.14 12.36 0.32
CA PRO A 63 10.97 13.14 -0.60
C PRO A 63 10.16 13.96 -1.62
N ALA A 64 9.01 13.45 -2.06
CA ALA A 64 8.10 14.19 -2.94
C ALA A 64 7.54 15.43 -2.22
N VAL A 65 7.07 15.24 -0.97
CA VAL A 65 6.55 16.32 -0.11
C VAL A 65 7.62 17.38 0.17
N LYS A 66 8.85 16.97 0.44
CA LYS A 66 9.99 17.88 0.70
C LYS A 66 10.51 18.56 -0.56
N GLY A 67 10.11 18.11 -1.76
CA GLY A 67 10.64 18.62 -3.02
C GLY A 67 12.05 18.15 -3.36
N THR A 68 12.55 17.11 -2.68
CA THR A 68 13.92 16.58 -2.84
C THR A 68 13.99 15.36 -3.74
N SER A 69 12.86 14.88 -4.27
CA SER A 69 12.79 13.63 -5.05
C SER A 69 13.09 13.78 -6.54
N GLY A 70 13.04 15.01 -7.08
CA GLY A 70 13.03 15.24 -8.53
C GLY A 70 11.74 14.80 -9.24
N TRP A 71 10.71 14.33 -8.51
CA TRP A 71 9.42 13.93 -9.09
C TRP A 71 8.53 15.17 -9.26
N THR A 72 8.51 15.70 -10.47
CA THR A 72 7.86 16.97 -10.82
C THR A 72 6.43 16.80 -11.34
N THR A 73 6.07 15.61 -11.84
CA THR A 73 4.74 15.33 -12.40
C THR A 73 3.93 14.39 -11.52
N CYS A 74 2.60 14.43 -11.66
CA CYS A 74 1.68 13.54 -10.97
C CYS A 74 1.90 12.07 -11.34
N ASP A 75 2.09 11.79 -12.63
CA ASP A 75 2.39 10.44 -13.13
C ASP A 75 3.70 9.88 -12.55
N ALA A 76 4.73 10.73 -12.40
CA ALA A 76 5.99 10.32 -11.80
C ALA A 76 5.80 9.95 -10.31
N ILE A 77 4.98 10.71 -9.58
CA ILE A 77 4.65 10.42 -8.18
C ILE A 77 3.87 9.12 -8.09
N GLU A 78 2.86 8.95 -8.94
CA GLU A 78 2.03 7.73 -8.99
C GLU A 78 2.87 6.50 -9.27
N LYS A 79 3.70 6.53 -10.33
CA LYS A 79 4.60 5.43 -10.69
C LYS A 79 5.55 5.08 -9.54
N LYS A 80 6.12 6.09 -8.87
CA LYS A 80 7.04 5.88 -7.73
C LYS A 80 6.30 5.37 -6.50
N ALA A 81 5.07 5.81 -6.28
CA ALA A 81 4.24 5.30 -5.21
C ALA A 81 3.95 3.82 -5.43
N PHE A 82 3.43 3.43 -6.59
CA PHE A 82 3.15 2.03 -6.93
C PHE A 82 4.40 1.15 -6.86
N ALA A 83 5.53 1.61 -7.39
CA ALA A 83 6.80 0.88 -7.32
C ALA A 83 7.29 0.62 -5.88
N SER A 84 6.83 1.38 -4.87
CA SER A 84 7.20 1.16 -3.47
C SER A 84 6.40 0.08 -2.76
N HIS A 85 5.29 -0.42 -3.35
CA HIS A 85 4.37 -1.32 -2.66
C HIS A 85 5.00 -2.67 -2.37
N SER A 86 5.69 -3.27 -3.34
CA SER A 86 6.35 -4.58 -3.17
C SER A 86 7.32 -4.60 -2.00
N ASP A 87 8.28 -3.68 -2.02
CA ASP A 87 9.28 -3.51 -0.97
C ASP A 87 8.62 -3.27 0.39
N CYS A 88 7.65 -2.35 0.48
CA CYS A 88 6.98 -2.05 1.74
C CYS A 88 6.12 -3.20 2.26
N TYR A 89 5.50 -3.99 1.39
CA TYR A 89 4.71 -5.15 1.80
C TYR A 89 5.59 -6.25 2.37
N VAL A 90 6.64 -6.64 1.63
CA VAL A 90 7.56 -7.71 2.02
C VAL A 90 8.32 -7.33 3.29
N SER A 91 8.94 -6.14 3.31
CA SER A 91 9.71 -5.67 4.49
C SER A 91 8.85 -5.45 5.74
N SER A 92 7.53 -5.31 5.59
CA SER A 92 6.61 -5.23 6.73
C SER A 92 6.19 -6.58 7.28
N GLY A 93 6.57 -7.69 6.62
CA GLY A 93 6.28 -9.07 7.03
C GLY A 93 5.08 -9.70 6.32
N LEU A 94 4.80 -9.34 5.06
CA LEU A 94 3.67 -9.92 4.30
C LEU A 94 3.77 -11.46 4.22
N CYS A 95 4.98 -12.00 4.02
CA CYS A 95 5.19 -13.44 3.88
C CYS A 95 4.97 -14.23 5.19
N ASP A 96 4.99 -13.56 6.34
CA ASP A 96 4.82 -14.18 7.66
C ASP A 96 3.39 -14.06 8.18
N LEU A 97 2.46 -13.54 7.37
CA LEU A 97 1.08 -13.34 7.79
C LEU A 97 0.27 -14.63 7.78
N ASP A 98 -0.65 -14.71 8.74
CA ASP A 98 -1.61 -15.80 8.83
C ASP A 98 -2.56 -15.81 7.61
N PRO A 99 -3.06 -16.98 7.17
CA PRO A 99 -4.03 -17.07 6.06
C PRO A 99 -5.28 -16.18 6.25
N LYS A 100 -5.70 -15.98 7.51
CA LYS A 100 -6.80 -15.07 7.86
C LYS A 100 -6.50 -13.61 7.49
N ASP A 101 -5.27 -13.16 7.72
CA ASP A 101 -4.86 -11.79 7.37
C ASP A 101 -4.81 -11.63 5.86
N TRP A 102 -4.33 -12.63 5.13
CA TRP A 102 -4.41 -12.66 3.66
C TRP A 102 -5.85 -12.53 3.16
N ALA A 103 -6.78 -13.34 3.69
CA ALA A 103 -8.20 -13.23 3.37
C ALA A 103 -8.73 -11.81 3.68
N GLN A 104 -8.36 -11.23 4.82
CA GLN A 104 -8.76 -9.88 5.18
C GLN A 104 -8.15 -8.81 4.25
N ILE A 105 -6.91 -8.97 3.76
CA ILE A 105 -6.31 -8.10 2.73
C ILE A 105 -7.19 -8.13 1.47
N PHE A 106 -7.51 -9.33 0.96
CA PHE A 106 -8.35 -9.49 -0.22
C PHE A 106 -9.72 -8.84 -0.06
N LEU A 107 -10.38 -9.07 1.09
CA LEU A 107 -11.67 -8.46 1.41
C LEU A 107 -11.60 -6.92 1.50
N THR A 108 -10.51 -6.39 2.05
CA THR A 108 -10.34 -4.94 2.25
C THR A 108 -10.10 -4.21 0.92
N VAL A 109 -9.29 -4.79 0.04
CA VAL A 109 -9.03 -4.23 -1.29
C VAL A 109 -10.28 -4.34 -2.18
N GLY A 110 -10.97 -5.48 -2.11
CA GLY A 110 -12.13 -5.81 -2.93
C GLY A 110 -11.77 -6.00 -4.42
N ALA A 111 -12.74 -6.44 -5.23
CA ALA A 111 -12.54 -6.65 -6.67
C ALA A 111 -12.11 -5.36 -7.43
N GLY A 112 -12.58 -4.19 -6.98
CA GLY A 112 -12.27 -2.89 -7.59
C GLY A 112 -11.00 -2.19 -7.08
N GLY A 113 -10.30 -2.73 -6.06
CA GLY A 113 -8.93 -2.32 -5.74
C GLY A 113 -7.86 -3.10 -6.49
N MET A 114 -8.33 -4.01 -7.32
CA MET A 114 -7.63 -4.89 -8.22
C MET A 114 -7.72 -4.40 -9.67
N PHE A 115 -7.58 -3.10 -9.93
CA PHE A 115 -7.26 -2.60 -11.28
C PHE A 115 -5.77 -2.22 -11.31
N GLY A 116 -4.81 -3.13 -11.50
CA GLY A 116 -4.80 -4.28 -12.43
C GLY A 116 -4.49 -5.67 -11.85
N GLY A 117 -5.42 -6.20 -11.07
CA GLY A 117 -5.60 -7.63 -10.81
C GLY A 117 -4.71 -8.20 -9.71
N ILE A 118 -5.14 -9.37 -9.22
CA ILE A 118 -4.30 -10.30 -8.45
C ILE A 118 -2.94 -10.46 -9.13
N LYS A 119 -2.86 -10.29 -10.45
CA LYS A 119 -1.62 -10.27 -11.25
C LYS A 119 -0.58 -9.26 -10.79
N ASN A 120 -0.91 -8.06 -10.33
CA ASN A 120 0.11 -7.13 -9.80
C ASN A 120 0.57 -7.52 -8.38
N LEU A 121 -0.32 -8.05 -7.55
CA LEU A 121 0.06 -8.60 -6.24
C LEU A 121 0.86 -9.90 -6.41
N VAL A 122 0.48 -10.72 -7.40
CA VAL A 122 1.10 -11.98 -7.79
C VAL A 122 2.41 -11.74 -8.52
N GLU A 123 2.60 -10.69 -9.31
CA GLU A 123 3.90 -10.31 -9.89
C GLU A 123 4.86 -9.82 -8.79
N VAL A 124 4.33 -9.09 -7.79
CA VAL A 124 5.07 -8.72 -6.57
C VAL A 124 5.42 -9.95 -5.71
N VAL A 125 4.56 -10.98 -5.71
CA VAL A 125 4.78 -12.23 -4.97
C VAL A 125 5.62 -13.24 -5.78
N GLN A 126 5.57 -13.21 -7.12
CA GLN A 126 6.32 -14.06 -8.05
C GLN A 126 7.78 -13.62 -8.14
N THR A 127 8.07 -12.34 -7.88
CA THR A 127 9.45 -11.85 -7.69
C THR A 127 9.96 -12.08 -6.26
N ALA A 128 9.11 -12.58 -5.37
CA ALA A 128 9.45 -12.95 -4.00
C ALA A 128 9.35 -14.47 -3.83
N ASP A 129 10.39 -15.19 -4.27
CA ASP A 129 10.63 -16.62 -3.98
C ASP A 129 10.56 -16.97 -2.46
N ALA A 130 10.39 -15.98 -1.57
CA ALA A 130 10.26 -16.09 -0.12
C ALA A 130 8.83 -16.25 0.44
N CYS A 131 7.76 -16.07 -0.35
CA CYS A 131 6.36 -16.15 0.12
C CYS A 131 5.67 -17.51 -0.20
N PHE A 132 6.45 -18.51 -0.64
CA PHE A 132 6.03 -19.74 -1.32
C PHE A 132 5.01 -20.69 -0.61
N PRO A 133 4.76 -20.69 0.71
CA PRO A 133 3.78 -21.63 1.29
C PRO A 133 2.32 -21.34 0.92
N LEU A 134 1.97 -20.13 0.45
CA LEU A 134 0.56 -19.72 0.30
C LEU A 134 -0.09 -20.13 -1.03
N VAL A 135 0.70 -20.35 -2.09
CA VAL A 135 0.17 -20.78 -3.40
C VAL A 135 -0.38 -22.20 -3.35
N MET A 136 0.12 -23.03 -2.43
CA MET A 136 -0.29 -24.43 -2.24
C MET A 136 -1.64 -24.61 -1.51
N TRP A 137 -2.31 -23.53 -1.09
CA TRP A 137 -3.64 -23.60 -0.43
C TRP A 137 -4.78 -23.05 -1.29
N ILE A 138 -4.46 -22.39 -2.39
CA ILE A 138 -5.43 -21.75 -3.30
C ILE A 138 -5.55 -22.54 -4.62
N VAL A 139 -4.68 -23.53 -4.84
CA VAL A 139 -4.71 -24.49 -5.97
C VAL A 139 -5.14 -25.87 -5.46
#